data_AF-A0A953F4C7-F1
#
_entry.id   AF-A0A953F4C7-F1
#
_cell.length_a   1.000
_cell.length_b   1.000
_cell.length_c   1.000
_cell.angle_alpha   90.00
_cell.angle_beta   90.00
_cell.angle_gamma   90.00
#
_symmetry.space_group_name_H-M   'P 1'
#
loop_
_entity.id
_entity.type
_entity.pdbx_description
1 polymer ?
#
loop_
_entity_poly.entity_id
_entity_poly.type
_entity_poly.pdbx_seq_one_letter_code
_entity_poly.pdbx_strand_id
1 'polypeptide(L)'
;MAFLCTLIGYTEWGTQHAYTFQLERELLFSGFPAKDVLFHPMVIFPLVGQILLLYSALYPDKSKWTALFSFVMLLPLFGLLFFIGLITLHFRILLCALPFMLLSVIYIFHFFKKRYAK
;
A
#
# COMPACT_ATOMS: atom_id res chain seq x y z
N MET A 1 -6.66 6.49 8.68
CA MET A 1 -7.45 6.15 7.47
C MET A 1 -6.62 5.47 6.40
N ALA A 2 -5.56 6.11 5.85
CA ALA A 2 -4.75 5.50 4.78
C ALA A 2 -4.19 4.10 5.12
N PHE A 3 -3.76 3.87 6.36
CA PHE A 3 -3.33 2.55 6.83
C PHE A 3 -4.44 1.47 6.76
N LEU A 4 -5.69 1.82 7.06
CA LEU A 4 -6.79 0.86 6.93
C LEU A 4 -7.06 0.52 5.45
N CYS A 5 -6.86 1.49 4.56
CA CYS A 5 -6.98 1.27 3.13
C CYS A 5 -5.94 0.29 2.58
N THR A 6 -4.76 0.17 3.21
CA THR A 6 -3.77 -0.82 2.77
C THR A 6 -4.21 -2.25 3.09
N LEU A 7 -4.87 -2.44 4.23
CA LEU A 7 -5.32 -3.76 4.68
C LEU A 7 -6.44 -4.34 3.82
N ILE A 8 -7.31 -3.49 3.27
CA ILE A 8 -8.46 -3.90 2.45
C ILE A 8 -8.13 -4.07 0.96
N GLY A 9 -6.87 -3.85 0.55
CA GLY A 9 -6.44 -4.15 -0.81
C GLY A 9 -6.74 -5.61 -1.16
N TYR A 10 -7.11 -5.87 -2.40
CA TYR A 10 -7.59 -7.17 -2.82
C TYR A 10 -6.86 -7.60 -4.08
N THR A 11 -6.41 -8.85 -4.10
CA THR A 11 -5.62 -9.42 -5.19
C THR A 11 -6.25 -10.74 -5.60
N GLU A 12 -6.28 -11.01 -6.90
CA GLU A 12 -6.69 -12.30 -7.45
C GLU A 12 -5.63 -12.76 -8.43
N TRP A 13 -5.19 -14.00 -8.26
CA TRP A 13 -4.21 -14.66 -9.11
C TRP A 13 -4.72 -16.05 -9.44
N GLY A 14 -5.24 -16.22 -10.67
CA GLY A 14 -5.85 -17.49 -11.10
C GLY A 14 -7.10 -17.81 -10.28
N THR A 15 -7.07 -18.93 -9.56
CA THR A 15 -8.18 -19.35 -8.67
C THR A 15 -8.04 -18.83 -7.24
N GLN A 16 -6.87 -18.26 -6.89
CA GLN A 16 -6.58 -17.76 -5.56
C GLN A 16 -6.97 -16.29 -5.45
N HIS A 17 -7.57 -15.93 -4.33
CA HIS A 17 -7.94 -14.56 -3.99
C HIS A 17 -7.57 -14.29 -2.54
N ALA A 18 -6.99 -13.12 -2.30
CA ALA A 18 -6.58 -12.74 -0.97
C ALA A 18 -6.64 -11.21 -0.80
N TYR A 19 -7.08 -10.81 0.39
CA TYR A 19 -6.89 -9.44 0.85
C TYR A 19 -5.45 -9.24 1.33
N THR A 20 -4.93 -8.01 1.27
CA THR A 20 -3.56 -7.69 1.69
C THR A 20 -3.31 -8.12 3.13
N PHE A 21 -4.26 -7.91 4.05
CA PHE A 21 -4.10 -8.36 5.44
C PHE A 21 -3.97 -9.88 5.58
N GLN A 22 -4.58 -10.66 4.67
CA GLN A 22 -4.45 -12.12 4.67
C GLN A 22 -3.05 -12.52 4.22
N LEU A 23 -2.53 -11.89 3.16
CA LEU A 23 -1.18 -12.10 2.67
C LEU A 23 -0.12 -11.68 3.70
N GLU A 24 -0.33 -10.55 4.39
CA GLU A 24 0.54 -10.09 5.48
C GLU A 24 0.53 -11.06 6.65
N ARG A 25 -0.66 -11.53 7.06
CA ARG A 25 -0.79 -12.51 8.14
C ARG A 25 -0.10 -13.81 7.77
N GLU A 26 -0.30 -14.29 6.55
CA GLU A 26 0.39 -15.47 6.05
C GLU A 26 1.90 -15.26 6.16
N LEU A 27 2.44 -14.19 5.57
CA LEU A 27 3.87 -13.89 5.61
C LEU A 27 4.46 -13.80 7.04
N LEU A 28 3.71 -13.24 7.99
CA LEU A 28 4.17 -13.06 9.37
C LEU A 28 4.05 -14.33 10.24
N PHE A 29 3.06 -15.19 9.97
CA PHE A 29 2.70 -16.31 10.84
C PHE A 29 2.87 -17.70 10.20
N SER A 30 3.12 -17.82 8.89
CA SER A 30 3.26 -19.11 8.19
C SER A 30 4.61 -19.80 8.38
N GLY A 31 5.45 -19.33 9.31
CA GLY A 31 6.86 -19.72 9.38
C GLY A 31 7.69 -18.99 8.31
N PHE A 32 8.98 -18.77 8.59
CA PHE A 32 9.85 -17.96 7.73
C PHE A 32 9.64 -18.29 6.24
N PRO A 33 9.07 -17.36 5.45
CA PRO A 33 8.95 -17.55 4.02
C PRO A 33 10.32 -17.91 3.45
N ALA A 34 10.34 -18.72 2.39
CA ALA A 34 11.58 -18.93 1.64
C ALA A 34 12.22 -17.55 1.38
N LYS A 35 13.53 -17.42 1.63
CA LYS A 35 14.24 -16.12 1.58
C LYS A 35 13.87 -15.32 0.33
N ASP A 36 13.69 -16.00 -0.79
CA ASP A 36 13.34 -15.45 -2.09
C ASP A 36 12.01 -14.66 -2.10
N VAL A 37 11.02 -15.07 -1.30
CA VAL A 37 9.72 -14.37 -1.16
C VAL A 37 9.88 -13.08 -0.36
N LEU A 38 10.67 -13.14 0.72
CA LEU A 38 10.90 -12.03 1.63
C LEU A 38 11.71 -10.89 1.00
N PHE A 39 12.69 -11.24 0.16
CA PHE A 39 13.53 -10.26 -0.56
C PHE A 39 12.90 -9.75 -1.85
N HIS A 40 11.70 -10.21 -2.23
CA HIS A 40 11.01 -9.69 -3.39
C HIS A 40 10.63 -8.21 -3.16
N PRO A 41 10.98 -7.28 -4.08
CA PRO A 41 10.72 -5.85 -3.90
C PRO A 41 9.24 -5.52 -3.64
N MET A 42 8.33 -6.24 -4.29
CA MET A 42 6.87 -6.07 -4.11
C MET A 42 6.33 -6.64 -2.79
N VAL A 43 7.16 -7.28 -1.98
CA VAL A 43 6.82 -7.72 -0.62
C VAL A 43 7.45 -6.77 0.39
N ILE A 44 8.76 -6.54 0.29
CA ILE A 44 9.49 -5.73 1.28
C ILE A 44 9.12 -4.25 1.23
N PHE A 45 8.97 -3.63 0.04
CA PHE A 45 8.62 -2.21 -0.04
C PHE A 45 7.24 -1.91 0.53
N PRO A 46 6.18 -2.69 0.19
CA PRO A 46 4.87 -2.47 0.80
C PRO A 46 4.86 -2.67 2.30
N LEU A 47 5.54 -3.70 2.82
CA LEU A 47 5.62 -3.93 4.27
C LEU A 47 6.31 -2.78 5.00
N VAL A 48 7.47 -2.34 4.51
CA VAL A 48 8.19 -1.19 5.08
C VAL A 48 7.33 0.07 4.96
N GLY A 49 6.72 0.30 3.80
CA GLY A 49 5.83 1.44 3.58
C GLY A 49 4.63 1.45 4.53
N GLN A 50 4.06 0.28 4.83
CA GLN A 50 2.93 0.13 5.75
C GLN A 50 3.33 0.38 7.22
N ILE A 51 4.52 -0.10 7.64
CA ILE A 51 5.07 0.20 8.97
C ILE A 51 5.32 1.72 9.11
N LEU A 52 5.93 2.34 8.10
CA LEU A 52 6.16 3.78 8.11
C LEU A 52 4.84 4.57 8.09
N LEU A 53 3.82 4.08 7.37
CA LEU A 53 2.50 4.70 7.33
C LEU A 53 1.84 4.65 8.71
N LEU A 54 1.91 3.50 9.38
CA LEU A 54 1.43 3.33 10.75
C LEU A 54 2.15 4.26 11.72
N TYR A 55 3.49 4.31 11.65
CA TYR A 55 4.29 5.21 12.47
C TYR A 55 3.89 6.68 12.24
N SER A 56 3.73 7.09 10.99
CA SER A 56 3.34 8.46 10.66
C SER A 56 1.92 8.82 11.12
N ALA A 57 1.02 7.84 11.15
CA ALA A 57 -0.34 8.00 11.65
C ALA A 57 -0.40 8.16 13.18
N LEU A 58 0.51 7.49 13.91
CA LEU A 58 0.63 7.61 15.37
C LEU A 58 1.37 8.90 15.80
N TYR A 59 2.28 9.41 14.96
CA TYR A 59 3.09 10.60 15.25
C TYR A 59 2.99 11.68 14.15
N PRO A 60 1.82 12.32 13.96
CA PRO A 60 1.55 13.19 12.80
C PRO A 60 2.40 14.48 12.75
N ASP A 61 2.78 15.05 13.89
CA ASP A 61 3.45 16.36 13.92
C ASP A 61 4.90 16.36 13.42
N LYS A 62 5.60 15.22 13.53
CA LYS A 62 7.04 15.11 13.24
C LYS A 62 7.37 14.30 11.97
N SER A 63 6.39 13.73 11.30
CA SER A 63 6.61 12.63 10.36
C SER A 63 6.18 12.91 8.91
N LYS A 64 6.04 14.19 8.51
CA LYS A 64 5.53 14.55 7.16
C LYS A 64 6.31 13.89 6.01
N TRP A 65 7.63 13.83 6.13
CA TRP A 65 8.50 13.13 5.17
C TRP A 65 8.34 11.61 5.27
N THR A 66 8.25 11.07 6.48
CA THR A 66 7.98 9.64 6.71
C THR A 66 6.66 9.20 6.05
N ALA A 67 5.60 9.99 6.21
CA ALA A 67 4.32 9.77 5.56
C ALA A 67 4.46 9.80 4.02
N LEU A 68 5.20 10.77 3.46
CA LEU A 68 5.46 10.82 2.03
C LEU A 68 6.18 9.56 1.53
N PHE A 69 7.27 9.15 2.20
CA PHE A 69 7.99 7.91 1.86
C PHE A 69 7.08 6.68 1.94
N SER A 70 6.19 6.64 2.94
CA SER A 70 5.22 5.55 3.10
C SER A 70 4.30 5.42 1.87
N PHE A 71 3.71 6.54 1.42
CA PHE A 71 2.87 6.54 0.23
C PHE A 71 3.64 6.15 -1.02
N VAL A 72 4.87 6.67 -1.19
CA VAL A 72 5.73 6.35 -2.35
C VAL A 72 6.12 4.87 -2.38
N MET A 73 6.39 4.24 -1.24
CA MET A 73 6.75 2.82 -1.16
C MET A 73 5.56 1.88 -1.39
N LEU A 74 4.35 2.30 -1.02
CA LEU A 74 3.12 1.52 -1.22
C LEU A 74 2.51 1.69 -2.62
N LEU A 75 2.78 2.82 -3.29
CA LEU A 75 2.25 3.14 -4.61
C LEU A 75 2.52 2.07 -5.69
N PRO A 76 3.72 1.46 -5.77
CA PRO A 76 3.99 0.42 -6.77
C PRO A 76 3.06 -0.79 -6.65
N LEU A 77 2.78 -1.25 -5.43
CA LEU A 77 1.89 -2.39 -5.20
C LEU A 77 0.44 -2.01 -5.54
N PHE A 78 -0.08 -0.94 -4.93
CA PHE A 78 -1.47 -0.53 -5.13
C PHE A 78 -1.74 -0.01 -6.54
N GLY A 79 -0.75 0.62 -7.16
CA GLY A 79 -0.77 1.03 -8.56
C GLY A 79 -0.82 -0.17 -9.50
N LEU A 80 -0.03 -1.22 -9.23
CA LEU A 80 -0.14 -2.48 -9.98
C LEU A 80 -1.52 -3.12 -9.80
N LEU A 81 -2.02 -3.25 -8.57
CA LEU A 81 -3.35 -3.84 -8.33
C LEU A 81 -4.44 -3.05 -9.04
N PHE A 82 -4.41 -1.72 -8.95
CA PHE A 82 -5.35 -0.86 -9.64
C PHE A 82 -5.26 -1.02 -11.16
N PHE A 83 -4.05 -1.08 -11.72
CA PHE A 83 -3.81 -1.31 -13.14
C PHE A 83 -4.32 -2.67 -13.62
N ILE A 84 -4.06 -3.73 -12.85
CA ILE A 84 -4.60 -5.07 -13.13
C ILE A 84 -6.14 -5.04 -13.09
N GLY A 85 -6.73 -4.41 -12.07
CA GLY A 85 -8.18 -4.25 -11.97
C GLY A 85 -8.78 -3.50 -13.16
N LEU A 86 -8.05 -2.55 -13.74
CA LEU A 86 -8.47 -1.81 -14.94
C LEU A 86 -8.43 -2.69 -16.20
N ILE A 87 -7.34 -3.42 -16.44
CA ILE A 87 -7.18 -4.28 -17.62
C ILE A 87 -8.14 -5.46 -17.60
N THR A 88 -8.30 -6.07 -16.43
CA THR A 88 -9.17 -7.24 -16.24
C THR A 88 -10.64 -6.87 -16.05
N LEU A 89 -10.96 -5.57 -15.98
CA LEU A 89 -12.28 -5.05 -15.60
C LEU A 89 -12.82 -5.67 -14.30
N HIS A 90 -11.92 -6.03 -13.38
CA HIS A 90 -12.28 -6.65 -12.12
C HIS A 90 -12.62 -5.59 -11.07
N PHE A 91 -13.90 -5.22 -11.01
CA PHE A 91 -14.40 -4.15 -10.14
C PHE A 91 -14.03 -4.33 -8.67
N ARG A 92 -13.92 -5.56 -8.18
CA ARG A 92 -13.55 -5.81 -6.78
C ARG A 92 -12.11 -5.37 -6.47
N ILE A 93 -11.16 -5.71 -7.35
CA ILE A 93 -9.76 -5.26 -7.20
C ILE A 93 -9.71 -3.73 -7.32
N LEU A 94 -10.39 -3.19 -8.33
CA LEU A 94 -10.43 -1.74 -8.59
C LEU A 94 -10.97 -0.97 -7.37
N LEU A 95 -12.15 -1.33 -6.87
CA LEU A 95 -12.82 -0.65 -5.77
C LEU A 95 -12.04 -0.78 -4.45
N CYS A 96 -11.37 -1.91 -4.21
CA CYS A 96 -10.52 -2.10 -3.03
C CYS A 96 -9.21 -1.30 -3.10
N ALA A 97 -8.60 -1.14 -4.28
CA ALA A 97 -7.37 -0.38 -4.45
C ALA A 97 -7.60 1.15 -4.54
N LEU A 98 -8.77 1.56 -5.05
CA LEU A 98 -9.15 2.96 -5.27
C LEU A 98 -9.06 3.86 -4.03
N PRO A 99 -9.54 3.50 -2.81
CA PRO A 99 -9.46 4.39 -1.66
C PRO A 99 -8.01 4.72 -1.28
N PHE A 100 -7.10 3.74 -1.36
CA PHE A 100 -5.68 3.99 -1.10
C PHE A 100 -5.06 4.87 -2.20
N MET A 101 -5.39 4.60 -3.47
CA MET A 101 -4.90 5.38 -4.61
C MET A 101 -5.35 6.86 -4.54
N LEU A 102 -6.62 7.11 -4.18
CA LEU A 102 -7.10 8.49 -4.04
C LEU A 102 -6.40 9.21 -2.88
N LEU A 103 -6.30 8.56 -1.71
CA LEU A 103 -5.65 9.17 -0.55
C LEU A 103 -4.17 9.46 -0.81
N SER A 104 -3.46 8.58 -1.51
CA SER A 104 -2.05 8.79 -1.84
C SER A 104 -1.86 9.98 -2.77
N VAL A 105 -2.66 10.08 -3.84
CA VAL A 105 -2.60 11.21 -4.79
C VAL A 105 -2.94 12.53 -4.08
N ILE A 106 -4.02 12.57 -3.30
CA ILE A 106 -4.43 13.77 -2.55
C ILE A 106 -3.32 14.20 -1.58
N TYR A 107 -2.75 13.26 -0.82
CA TYR A 107 -1.70 13.57 0.15
C TYR A 107 -0.45 14.12 -0.53
N ILE A 108 0.04 13.45 -1.58
CA ILE A 108 1.24 13.87 -2.31
C ILE A 108 1.03 15.26 -2.93
N PHE A 109 -0.12 15.48 -3.56
CA PHE A 109 -0.44 16.78 -4.16
C PHE A 109 -0.49 17.90 -3.10
N HIS A 110 -1.14 17.65 -1.96
CA HIS A 110 -1.19 18.62 -0.87
C HIS A 110 0.21 18.91 -0.29
N PHE A 111 1.05 17.88 -0.14
CA PHE A 111 2.41 18.00 0.35
C PHE A 111 3.25 18.93 -0.55
N PHE A 112 3.22 18.72 -1.87
CA PHE A 112 3.96 19.56 -2.80
C PHE A 112 3.37 20.97 -2.91
N LYS A 113 2.04 21.13 -2.99
CA LYS A 113 1.40 22.45 -3.04
C LYS A 113 1.77 23.33 -1.84
N LYS A 114 1.80 22.76 -0.64
CA LYS A 114 2.19 23.48 0.60
C LYS A 114 3.65 23.89 0.60
N ARG A 115 4.52 23.18 -0.12
CA ARG A 115 5.95 23.51 -0.24
C ARG A 115 6.21 24.62 -1.26
N TYR A 116 5.43 24.72 -2.33
CA TYR A 116 5.54 25.81 -3.32
C TYR A 116 4.94 27.14 -2.86
N ALA A 117 4.02 27.12 -1.89
CA ALA A 117 3.40 28.32 -1.32
C ALA A 117 4.21 28.94 -0.16
N LYS A 118 5.43 28.44 0.09
CA LYS A 118 6.34 28.88 1.14
C LYS A 118 7.63 29.40 0.51
#